data_AF-A0A915DA09-F1
#
_entry.id   AF-A0A915DA09-F1
#
_cell.length_a   1.000
_cell.length_b   1.000
_cell.length_c   1.000
_cell.angle_alpha   90.00
_cell.angle_beta   90.00
_cell.angle_gamma   90.00
#
_symmetry.space_group_name_H-M   'P 1'
#
loop_
_entity.id
_entity.type
_entity.pdbx_description
1 polymer ?
#
loop_
_entity_poly.entity_id
_entity_poly.type
_entity_poly.pdbx_seq_one_letter_code
_entity_poly.pdbx_strand_id
1 'polypeptide(L)'
;MKRLAPIFKGLDAFCGEIFWKSGTLQSPKLPLFSKCFQTRLLSAKLFTTWLMVIDSAFLFVLAFFQLLFSSQPVYPVDFVYPLLLCASMVVMAYFIVASQKNGRVTSAGIYLTWLLFAICGLPELYWWAKSDLRNLVDGIRFCAFLVWYMAVWVQIILFSFADVMQVQPDQAKNSNKKSPEKQSSFLSRQTMWWFNQICLIGIKKPLEVSDLYSLNSEDTSEVLVPKWNCLWDKAMKEYDGKKVNEPQSFNQRNPSFFDLHDDSLPLLAANIDHIDSSFQEMPRVEDLPKDTLEPPSVLFRLLWLFKWDLLCATVVKLFSDLLQFTNPQLLKALISFTSNPAAPLWHGVLLSISMFVSQLSSLFLNQLLSLTYSVGTGF
;
A
#
# COMPACT_ATOMS: atom_id res chain seq x y z
N MET A 1 -20.24 24.56 9.84
CA MET A 1 -20.26 24.03 11.23
C MET A 1 -21.65 23.98 11.88
N LYS A 2 -22.51 25.02 11.80
CA LYS A 2 -23.82 25.03 12.49
C LYS A 2 -24.79 23.89 12.10
N ARG A 3 -24.74 23.37 10.86
CA ARG A 3 -25.60 22.24 10.41
C ARG A 3 -25.14 20.84 10.84
N LEU A 4 -23.90 20.67 11.29
CA LEU A 4 -23.34 19.37 11.71
C LEU A 4 -23.33 19.19 13.24
N ALA A 5 -23.64 20.25 14.00
CA ALA A 5 -23.71 20.24 15.45
C ALA A 5 -24.62 19.15 16.06
N PRO A 6 -25.80 18.80 15.50
CA PRO A 6 -26.62 17.74 16.07
C PRO A 6 -26.02 16.33 15.86
N ILE A 7 -25.33 16.11 14.74
CA ILE A 7 -24.62 14.85 14.45
C ILE A 7 -23.46 14.69 15.43
N PHE A 8 -22.66 15.75 15.64
CA PHE A 8 -21.56 15.73 16.61
C PHE A 8 -22.05 15.51 18.05
N LYS A 9 -23.18 16.12 18.46
CA LYS A 9 -23.80 15.84 19.77
C LYS A 9 -24.24 14.39 19.93
N GLY A 10 -24.72 13.75 18.87
CA GLY A 10 -25.04 12.31 18.86
C GLY A 10 -23.79 11.43 19.03
N LEU A 11 -22.68 11.82 18.40
CA LEU A 11 -21.37 11.17 18.54
C LEU A 11 -20.73 11.42 19.92
N ASP A 12 -20.92 12.61 20.51
CA ASP A 12 -20.49 12.96 21.87
C ASP A 12 -21.18 12.06 22.91
N ALA A 13 -22.51 11.89 22.77
CA ALA A 13 -23.31 11.03 23.63
C ALA A 13 -22.98 9.54 23.49
N PHE A 14 -22.46 9.11 22.33
CA PHE A 14 -22.11 7.72 22.04
C PHE A 14 -20.87 7.22 22.79
N CYS A 15 -19.96 8.11 23.19
CA CYS A 15 -18.74 7.77 23.94
C CYS A 15 -18.64 8.39 25.33
N GLY A 16 -19.55 9.30 25.71
CA GLY A 16 -19.50 10.02 26.98
C GLY A 16 -18.35 11.04 27.08
N GLU A 17 -17.68 11.34 25.95
CA GLU A 17 -16.59 12.31 25.83
C GLU A 17 -16.86 13.22 24.63
N ILE A 18 -16.36 14.46 24.69
CA ILE A 18 -16.54 15.47 23.63
C ILE A 18 -15.73 15.04 22.38
N PHE A 19 -16.43 14.51 21.36
CA PHE A 19 -15.97 14.12 20.03
C PHE A 19 -15.35 15.29 19.27
N TRP A 20 -15.89 16.50 19.42
CA TRP A 20 -15.40 17.69 18.71
C TRP A 20 -15.42 18.94 19.59
N LYS A 21 -14.25 19.36 20.10
CA LYS A 21 -14.13 20.67 20.75
C LYS A 21 -14.17 21.76 19.66
N SER A 22 -15.08 22.73 19.79
CA SER A 22 -15.13 23.91 18.93
C SER A 22 -13.86 24.75 19.14
N GLY A 23 -12.82 24.46 18.34
CA GLY A 23 -11.46 24.96 18.50
C GLY A 23 -10.36 23.99 18.02
N THR A 24 -10.70 22.72 17.78
CA THR A 24 -9.74 21.67 17.38
C THR A 24 -9.15 21.88 15.98
N LEU A 25 -9.86 22.59 15.09
CA LEU A 25 -9.33 23.01 13.77
C LEU A 25 -8.19 24.04 13.89
N GLN A 26 -8.04 24.70 15.05
CA GLN A 26 -6.98 25.66 15.35
C GLN A 26 -5.86 25.07 16.22
N SER A 27 -6.01 23.85 16.72
CA SER A 27 -4.93 23.15 17.45
C SER A 27 -4.13 22.25 16.51
N PRO A 28 -2.78 22.28 16.56
CA PRO A 28 -1.92 21.46 15.69
C PRO A 28 -1.89 19.96 16.06
N LYS A 29 -2.65 19.53 17.07
CA LYS A 29 -2.69 18.13 17.51
C LYS A 29 -3.73 17.38 16.67
N LEU A 30 -3.35 16.26 16.04
CA LEU A 30 -4.28 15.27 15.48
C LEU A 30 -5.36 15.01 16.54
N PRO A 31 -6.66 14.99 16.20
CA PRO A 31 -7.64 14.45 17.13
C PRO A 31 -7.23 13.00 17.41
N LEU A 32 -6.56 12.80 18.53
CA LEU A 32 -6.24 11.49 19.07
C LEU A 32 -7.58 10.93 19.53
N PHE A 33 -8.22 10.14 18.66
CA PHE A 33 -9.51 9.54 18.94
C PHE A 33 -9.41 8.75 20.25
N SER A 34 -10.38 8.95 21.15
CA SER A 34 -10.41 8.29 22.46
C SER A 34 -10.37 6.77 22.29
N LYS A 35 -9.69 6.05 23.21
CA LYS A 35 -9.63 4.57 23.22
C LYS A 35 -11.04 3.95 23.21
N CYS A 36 -12.02 4.64 23.81
CA CYS A 36 -13.43 4.26 23.79
C CYS A 36 -14.00 4.26 22.36
N PHE A 37 -13.85 5.37 21.62
CA PHE A 37 -14.36 5.53 20.25
C PHE A 37 -13.79 4.48 19.30
N GLN A 38 -12.48 4.24 19.39
CA GLN A 38 -11.81 3.31 18.49
C GLN A 38 -12.14 1.84 18.83
N THR A 39 -12.37 1.49 20.11
CA THR A 39 -12.87 0.15 20.50
C THR A 39 -14.30 -0.06 20.02
N ARG A 40 -15.14 0.99 20.08
CA ARG A 40 -16.50 0.96 19.54
C ARG A 40 -16.50 0.86 18.01
N LEU A 41 -15.56 1.50 17.31
CA LEU A 41 -15.39 1.38 15.87
C LEU A 41 -15.06 -0.06 15.44
N LEU A 42 -14.13 -0.71 16.15
CA LEU A 42 -13.83 -2.12 15.91
C LEU A 42 -15.05 -3.01 16.17
N SER A 43 -15.80 -2.75 17.25
CA SER A 43 -17.03 -3.49 17.54
C SER A 43 -18.10 -3.27 16.45
N ALA A 44 -18.21 -2.06 15.89
CA ALA A 44 -19.12 -1.75 14.79
C ALA A 44 -18.72 -2.47 13.50
N LYS A 45 -17.41 -2.52 13.18
CA LYS A 45 -16.89 -3.29 12.04
C LYS A 45 -17.26 -4.76 12.17
N LEU A 46 -16.97 -5.38 13.32
CA LEU A 46 -17.30 -6.78 13.56
C LEU A 46 -18.82 -7.02 13.55
N PHE A 47 -19.61 -6.14 14.16
CA PHE A 47 -21.06 -6.23 14.17
C PHE A 47 -21.65 -6.22 12.76
N THR A 48 -21.24 -5.28 11.90
CA THR A 48 -21.72 -5.24 10.52
C THR A 48 -21.25 -6.46 9.73
N THR A 49 -20.04 -7.00 9.95
CA THR A 49 -19.64 -8.26 9.29
C THR A 49 -20.47 -9.45 9.75
N TRP A 50 -20.83 -9.52 11.04
CA TRP A 50 -21.72 -10.57 11.55
C TRP A 50 -23.13 -10.44 10.98
N LEU A 51 -23.64 -9.22 10.82
CA LEU A 51 -24.92 -8.97 10.14
C LEU A 51 -24.93 -9.54 8.72
N MET A 52 -23.84 -9.38 7.97
CA MET A 52 -23.70 -9.94 6.62
C MET A 52 -23.62 -11.48 6.62
N VAL A 53 -22.97 -12.07 7.63
CA VAL A 53 -22.96 -13.54 7.82
C VAL A 53 -24.38 -14.04 8.07
N ILE A 54 -25.14 -13.36 8.92
CA ILE A 54 -26.54 -13.71 9.23
C ILE A 54 -27.42 -13.60 7.97
N ASP A 55 -27.27 -12.53 7.20
CA ASP A 55 -28.00 -12.34 5.93
C ASP A 55 -27.70 -13.47 4.92
N SER A 56 -26.43 -13.82 4.73
CA SER A 56 -26.04 -14.94 3.86
C SER A 56 -26.53 -16.31 4.35
N ALA A 57 -26.53 -16.54 5.67
CA ALA A 57 -27.09 -17.75 6.26
C ALA A 57 -28.62 -17.81 6.09
N PHE A 58 -29.31 -16.67 6.21
CA PHE A 58 -30.75 -16.57 5.97
C PHE A 58 -31.10 -16.92 4.52
N LEU A 59 -30.36 -16.42 3.54
CA LEU A 59 -30.53 -16.80 2.12
C LEU A 59 -30.35 -18.31 1.89
N PHE A 60 -29.36 -18.93 2.55
CA PHE A 60 -29.15 -20.38 2.47
C PHE A 60 -30.33 -21.17 3.07
N VAL A 61 -30.84 -20.75 4.23
CA VAL A 61 -32.00 -21.38 4.88
C VAL A 61 -33.26 -21.23 4.02
N LEU A 62 -33.46 -20.08 3.37
CA LEU A 62 -34.57 -19.87 2.44
C LEU A 62 -34.50 -20.85 1.25
N ALA A 63 -33.32 -21.02 0.63
CA ALA A 63 -33.14 -21.96 -0.45
C ALA A 63 -33.41 -23.42 -0.01
N PHE A 64 -32.98 -23.78 1.20
CA PHE A 64 -33.25 -25.10 1.78
C PHE A 64 -34.73 -25.32 2.10
N PHE A 65 -35.41 -24.31 2.63
CA PHE A 65 -36.85 -24.36 2.90
C PHE A 65 -37.65 -24.52 1.60
N GLN A 66 -37.26 -23.83 0.53
CA GLN A 66 -37.89 -24.01 -0.79
C GLN A 66 -37.72 -25.43 -1.32
N LEU A 67 -36.57 -26.07 -1.13
CA LEU A 67 -36.35 -27.46 -1.54
C LEU A 67 -37.23 -28.46 -0.78
N LEU A 68 -37.48 -28.23 0.51
CA LEU A 68 -38.26 -29.14 1.34
C LEU A 68 -39.77 -28.97 1.21
N PHE A 69 -40.25 -27.73 1.06
CA PHE A 69 -41.69 -27.42 1.15
C PHE A 69 -42.33 -27.00 -0.18
N SER A 70 -41.53 -26.55 -1.15
CA SER A 70 -42.03 -26.16 -2.46
C SER A 70 -41.49 -27.11 -3.52
N SER A 71 -42.37 -27.80 -4.26
CA SER A 71 -41.99 -28.71 -5.36
C SER A 71 -41.46 -27.99 -6.62
N GLN A 72 -40.81 -26.83 -6.45
CA GLN A 72 -40.20 -26.06 -7.52
C GLN A 72 -38.74 -26.49 -7.72
N PRO A 73 -38.25 -26.60 -8.96
CA PRO A 73 -36.85 -26.92 -9.20
C PRO A 73 -35.96 -25.77 -8.73
N VAL A 74 -35.17 -26.00 -7.68
CA VAL A 74 -34.16 -25.05 -7.20
C VAL A 74 -32.86 -25.30 -7.94
N TYR A 75 -32.30 -24.25 -8.54
CA TYR A 75 -31.01 -24.34 -9.22
C TYR A 75 -29.86 -24.42 -8.21
N PRO A 76 -28.80 -25.19 -8.50
CA PRO A 76 -27.67 -25.33 -7.58
C PRO A 76 -26.96 -24.00 -7.25
N VAL A 77 -27.07 -23.00 -8.14
CA VAL A 77 -26.51 -21.66 -7.93
C VAL A 77 -27.08 -20.96 -6.70
N ASP A 78 -28.36 -21.20 -6.38
CA ASP A 78 -29.04 -20.60 -5.22
C ASP A 78 -28.48 -21.13 -3.88
N PHE A 79 -27.78 -22.28 -3.89
CA PHE A 79 -27.08 -22.82 -2.72
C PHE A 79 -25.60 -22.42 -2.68
N VAL A 80 -24.93 -22.47 -3.83
CA VAL A 80 -23.49 -22.19 -3.92
C VAL A 80 -23.20 -20.72 -3.63
N TYR A 81 -24.03 -19.79 -4.10
CA TYR A 81 -23.80 -18.36 -3.93
C TYR A 81 -23.82 -17.93 -2.44
N PRO A 82 -24.87 -18.21 -1.64
CA PRO A 82 -24.89 -17.82 -0.22
C PRO A 82 -23.80 -18.53 0.59
N LEU A 83 -23.46 -19.77 0.24
CA LEU A 83 -22.39 -20.52 0.90
C LEU A 83 -21.02 -19.89 0.67
N LEU A 84 -20.71 -19.51 -0.58
CA LEU A 84 -19.46 -18.85 -0.93
C LEU A 84 -19.37 -17.45 -0.28
N LEU A 85 -20.49 -16.73 -0.24
CA LEU A 85 -20.58 -15.44 0.43
C LEU A 85 -20.34 -15.58 1.94
N CYS A 86 -21.01 -16.52 2.59
CA CYS A 86 -20.83 -16.81 4.02
C CYS A 86 -19.38 -17.18 4.35
N ALA A 87 -18.78 -18.09 3.57
CA ALA A 87 -17.37 -18.48 3.73
C ALA A 87 -16.44 -17.27 3.59
N SER A 88 -16.68 -16.41 2.58
CA SER A 88 -15.88 -15.20 2.38
C SER A 88 -15.98 -14.21 3.55
N MET A 89 -17.19 -14.02 4.10
CA MET A 89 -17.42 -13.11 5.22
C MET A 89 -16.78 -13.61 6.52
N VAL A 90 -16.77 -14.93 6.76
CA VAL A 90 -16.07 -15.54 7.90
C VAL A 90 -14.56 -15.36 7.78
N VAL A 91 -14.00 -15.58 6.58
CA VAL A 91 -12.57 -15.33 6.31
C VAL A 91 -12.21 -13.86 6.51
N MET A 92 -13.05 -12.93 6.06
CA MET A 92 -12.86 -11.50 6.27
C MET A 92 -12.93 -11.13 7.75
N ALA A 93 -13.89 -11.65 8.50
CA ALA A 93 -13.97 -11.47 9.95
C ALA A 93 -12.71 -11.99 10.66
N TYR A 94 -12.20 -13.16 10.24
CA TYR A 94 -10.94 -13.70 10.73
C TYR A 94 -9.76 -12.76 10.44
N PHE A 95 -9.63 -12.24 9.21
CA PHE A 95 -8.57 -11.29 8.86
C PHE A 95 -8.65 -9.98 9.65
N ILE A 96 -9.87 -9.49 9.94
CA ILE A 96 -10.06 -8.33 10.80
C ILE A 96 -9.50 -8.62 12.20
N VAL A 97 -9.83 -9.76 12.81
CA VAL A 97 -9.29 -10.12 14.14
C VAL A 97 -7.79 -10.40 14.11
N ALA A 98 -7.28 -11.09 13.09
CA ALA A 98 -5.87 -11.43 12.95
C ALA A 98 -5.00 -10.18 12.71
N SER A 99 -5.47 -9.22 11.91
CA SER A 99 -4.76 -7.95 11.70
C SER A 99 -4.62 -7.15 12.99
N GLN A 100 -5.64 -7.17 13.85
CA GLN A 100 -5.61 -6.56 15.18
C GLN A 100 -4.64 -7.26 16.13
N LYS A 101 -4.64 -8.60 16.17
CA LYS A 101 -3.69 -9.37 17.01
C LYS A 101 -2.23 -9.12 16.62
N ASN A 102 -1.97 -8.91 15.34
CA ASN A 102 -0.64 -8.58 14.83
C ASN A 102 -0.27 -7.09 14.98
N GLY A 103 -1.10 -6.28 15.65
CA GLY A 103 -0.86 -4.86 15.89
C GLY A 103 -0.90 -3.99 14.63
N ARG A 104 -1.51 -4.46 13.54
CA ARG A 104 -1.63 -3.71 12.29
C ARG A 104 -2.92 -2.89 12.31
N VAL A 105 -2.77 -1.56 12.27
CA VAL A 105 -3.88 -0.58 12.37
C VAL A 105 -4.91 -0.75 11.26
N THR A 106 -4.50 -0.74 9.98
CA THR A 106 -5.41 -1.00 8.86
C THR A 106 -4.67 -1.67 7.72
N SER A 107 -5.09 -2.87 7.32
CA SER A 107 -4.52 -3.54 6.14
C SER A 107 -5.17 -3.02 4.86
N ALA A 108 -4.36 -2.58 3.91
CA ALA A 108 -4.80 -2.16 2.58
C ALA A 108 -5.64 -3.25 1.87
N GLY A 109 -5.26 -4.52 2.02
CA GLY A 109 -5.99 -5.65 1.41
C GLY A 109 -7.45 -5.76 1.86
N ILE A 110 -7.75 -5.54 3.14
CA ILE A 110 -9.14 -5.57 3.64
C ILE A 110 -9.95 -4.40 3.04
N TYR A 111 -9.38 -3.21 2.97
CA TYR A 111 -10.08 -2.06 2.36
C TYR A 111 -10.33 -2.27 0.87
N LEU A 112 -9.33 -2.75 0.12
CA LEU A 112 -9.44 -3.00 -1.32
C LEU A 112 -10.45 -4.11 -1.64
N THR A 113 -10.56 -5.14 -0.80
CA THR A 113 -11.56 -6.21 -0.98
C THR A 113 -12.97 -5.69 -0.77
N TRP A 114 -13.22 -4.81 0.20
CA TRP A 114 -14.53 -4.16 0.35
C TRP A 114 -14.89 -3.27 -0.84
N LEU A 115 -13.92 -2.51 -1.37
CA LEU A 115 -14.11 -1.76 -2.62
C LEU A 115 -14.43 -2.68 -3.80
N LEU A 116 -13.74 -3.81 -3.91
CA LEU A 116 -14.00 -4.80 -4.96
C LEU A 116 -15.43 -5.37 -4.84
N PHE A 117 -15.88 -5.72 -3.63
CA PHE A 117 -17.27 -6.16 -3.41
C PHE A 117 -18.29 -5.10 -3.80
N ALA A 118 -18.04 -3.82 -3.50
CA ALA A 118 -18.94 -2.74 -3.91
C ALA A 118 -19.03 -2.58 -5.43
N ILE A 119 -17.91 -2.72 -6.16
CA ILE A 119 -17.87 -2.65 -7.62
C ILE A 119 -18.52 -3.90 -8.24
N CYS A 120 -18.18 -5.10 -7.76
CA CYS A 120 -18.73 -6.36 -8.23
C CYS A 120 -20.23 -6.53 -7.92
N GLY A 121 -20.77 -5.83 -6.93
CA GLY A 121 -22.21 -5.81 -6.62
C GLY A 121 -23.05 -4.91 -7.55
N LEU A 122 -22.44 -4.04 -8.36
CA LEU A 122 -23.18 -3.13 -9.25
C LEU A 122 -23.99 -3.85 -10.35
N PRO A 123 -23.44 -4.86 -11.06
CA PRO A 123 -24.22 -5.59 -12.06
C PRO A 123 -25.43 -6.30 -11.46
N GLU A 124 -25.28 -6.84 -10.25
CA GLU A 124 -26.36 -7.53 -9.53
C GLU A 124 -27.46 -6.53 -9.11
N LEU A 125 -27.07 -5.37 -8.58
CA LEU A 125 -28.01 -4.29 -8.27
C LEU A 125 -28.79 -3.82 -9.51
N TYR A 126 -28.08 -3.65 -10.64
CA TYR A 126 -28.71 -3.27 -11.91
C TYR A 126 -29.69 -4.34 -12.40
N TRP A 127 -29.32 -5.61 -12.28
CA TRP A 127 -30.19 -6.72 -12.65
C TRP A 127 -31.47 -6.71 -11.83
N TRP A 128 -31.38 -6.59 -10.50
CA TRP A 128 -32.54 -6.52 -9.62
C TRP A 128 -33.42 -5.29 -9.89
N ALA A 129 -32.82 -4.13 -10.15
CA ALA A 129 -33.55 -2.90 -10.48
C ALA A 129 -34.39 -3.03 -11.77
N LYS A 130 -33.98 -3.91 -12.69
CA LYS A 130 -34.69 -4.19 -13.95
C LYS A 130 -35.59 -5.42 -13.86
N SER A 131 -35.36 -6.29 -12.89
CA SER A 131 -36.14 -7.51 -12.70
C SER A 131 -37.58 -7.18 -12.28
N ASP A 132 -38.53 -7.94 -12.78
CA ASP A 132 -39.95 -7.78 -12.43
C ASP A 132 -40.24 -8.64 -11.19
N LEU A 133 -40.44 -7.99 -10.04
CA LEU A 133 -40.48 -8.61 -8.71
C LEU A 133 -41.84 -9.28 -8.43
N ARG A 134 -42.18 -10.29 -9.24
CA ARG A 134 -43.52 -10.89 -9.25
C ARG A 134 -43.80 -11.85 -8.09
N ASN A 135 -42.77 -12.52 -7.57
CA ASN A 135 -42.93 -13.47 -6.47
C ASN A 135 -42.49 -12.85 -5.14
N LEU A 136 -43.20 -13.21 -4.04
CA LEU A 136 -42.84 -12.78 -2.69
C LEU A 136 -41.41 -13.23 -2.32
N VAL A 137 -40.99 -14.42 -2.77
CA VAL A 137 -39.65 -14.94 -2.51
C VAL A 137 -38.57 -14.15 -3.24
N ASP A 138 -38.83 -13.75 -4.50
CA ASP A 138 -37.91 -12.87 -5.24
C ASP A 138 -37.81 -11.50 -4.57
N GLY A 139 -38.91 -11.01 -3.99
CA GLY A 139 -38.90 -9.81 -3.16
C GLY A 139 -38.05 -9.93 -1.90
N ILE A 140 -38.14 -11.05 -1.18
CA ILE A 140 -37.31 -11.31 0.01
C ILE A 140 -35.82 -11.39 -0.38
N ARG A 141 -35.49 -12.07 -1.49
CA ARG A 141 -34.11 -12.16 -2.01
C ARG A 141 -33.55 -10.77 -2.36
N PHE A 142 -34.36 -9.92 -2.98
CA PHE A 142 -33.99 -8.54 -3.27
C PHE A 142 -33.77 -7.70 -2.01
N CYS A 143 -34.65 -7.81 -1.00
CA CYS A 143 -34.49 -7.10 0.26
C CYS A 143 -33.22 -7.52 1.01
N ALA A 144 -32.91 -8.82 1.05
CA ALA A 144 -31.67 -9.34 1.64
C ALA A 144 -30.44 -8.76 0.91
N PHE A 145 -30.44 -8.81 -0.43
CA PHE A 145 -29.37 -8.21 -1.23
C PHE A 145 -29.19 -6.70 -0.96
N LEU A 146 -30.27 -5.93 -0.82
CA LEU A 146 -30.19 -4.51 -0.49
C LEU A 146 -29.57 -4.29 0.90
N VAL A 147 -29.96 -5.07 1.91
CA VAL A 147 -29.38 -4.99 3.26
C VAL A 147 -27.88 -5.29 3.20
N TRP A 148 -27.51 -6.35 2.48
CA TRP A 148 -26.11 -6.73 2.27
C TRP A 148 -25.31 -5.62 1.55
N TYR A 149 -25.84 -5.08 0.46
CA TYR A 149 -25.16 -4.05 -0.33
C TYR A 149 -24.98 -2.74 0.45
N MET A 150 -25.98 -2.34 1.24
CA MET A 150 -25.86 -1.18 2.13
C MET A 150 -24.82 -1.43 3.24
N ALA A 151 -24.75 -2.65 3.78
CA ALA A 151 -23.73 -3.03 4.75
C ALA A 151 -22.30 -2.94 4.17
N VAL A 152 -22.09 -3.29 2.89
CA VAL A 152 -20.79 -3.11 2.20
C VAL A 152 -20.35 -1.65 2.20
N TRP A 153 -21.26 -0.73 1.86
CA TRP A 153 -20.98 0.71 1.85
C TRP A 153 -20.66 1.25 3.25
N VAL A 154 -21.42 0.81 4.25
CA VAL A 154 -21.12 1.12 5.66
C VAL A 154 -19.71 0.63 6.02
N GLN A 155 -19.33 -0.56 5.57
CA GLN A 155 -17.99 -1.12 5.79
C GLN A 155 -16.87 -0.28 5.18
N ILE A 156 -17.03 0.17 3.94
CA ILE A 156 -16.06 1.06 3.30
C ILE A 156 -15.87 2.34 4.12
N ILE A 157 -16.97 2.93 4.62
CA ILE A 157 -16.93 4.12 5.47
C ILE A 157 -16.23 3.80 6.80
N LEU A 158 -16.56 2.68 7.45
CA LEU A 158 -15.93 2.30 8.72
C LEU A 158 -14.41 2.05 8.56
N PHE A 159 -13.99 1.41 7.48
CA PHE A 159 -12.57 1.17 7.19
C PHE A 159 -11.82 2.41 6.68
N SER A 160 -12.53 3.48 6.33
CA SER A 160 -11.92 4.78 6.04
C SER A 160 -11.32 5.45 7.28
N PHE A 161 -11.78 5.05 8.47
CA PHE A 161 -11.25 5.49 9.76
C PHE A 161 -10.23 4.49 10.34
N ALA A 162 -9.19 5.02 10.98
CA ALA A 162 -8.09 4.25 11.55
C ALA A 162 -8.53 3.51 12.82
N ASP A 163 -8.11 2.25 12.97
CA ASP A 163 -8.38 1.45 14.18
C ASP A 163 -7.34 1.69 15.29
N VAL A 164 -7.62 1.18 16.50
CA VAL A 164 -6.67 1.19 17.62
C VAL A 164 -5.44 0.37 17.26
N MET A 165 -4.25 0.96 17.33
CA MET A 165 -3.04 0.16 17.54
C MET A 165 -3.01 -0.27 19.01
N GLN A 166 -2.99 -1.58 19.30
CA GLN A 166 -2.62 -2.02 20.66
C GLN A 166 -1.14 -1.69 20.88
N VAL A 167 -0.89 -0.49 21.39
CA VAL A 167 0.45 -0.03 21.74
C VAL A 167 0.92 -0.84 22.96
N GLN A 168 1.97 -1.64 22.79
CA GLN A 168 2.66 -2.25 23.92
C GLN A 168 3.12 -1.15 24.91
N PRO A 169 2.95 -1.34 26.22
CA PRO A 169 3.24 -0.32 27.24
C PRO A 169 4.68 0.21 27.19
N ASP A 170 5.63 -0.59 26.69
CA ASP A 170 7.04 -0.22 26.56
C ASP A 170 7.30 0.91 25.53
N GLN A 171 6.37 1.09 24.59
CA GLN A 171 6.45 2.11 23.53
C GLN A 171 5.93 3.50 23.94
N ALA A 172 5.28 3.62 25.11
CA ALA A 172 4.70 4.87 25.62
C ALA A 172 5.72 5.73 26.42
N LYS A 173 6.88 5.17 26.76
CA LYS A 173 7.89 5.80 27.62
C LYS A 173 8.92 6.67 26.89
N ASN A 174 9.06 6.54 25.57
CA ASN A 174 10.01 7.34 24.79
C ASN A 174 9.33 8.61 24.26
N SER A 175 9.75 9.76 24.79
CA SER A 175 9.13 11.09 24.70
C SER A 175 9.17 11.78 23.31
N ASN A 176 9.51 11.08 22.23
CA ASN A 176 9.61 11.68 20.90
C ASN A 176 8.30 11.50 20.12
N LYS A 177 7.83 12.57 19.47
CA LYS A 177 6.61 12.56 18.64
C LYS A 177 6.81 11.60 17.46
N LYS A 178 6.27 10.38 17.56
CA LYS A 178 6.31 9.40 16.46
C LYS A 178 5.49 9.88 15.26
N SER A 179 5.94 9.55 14.07
CA SER A 179 5.22 9.76 12.81
C SER A 179 3.84 9.09 12.85
N PRO A 180 2.76 9.83 12.56
CA PRO A 180 1.41 9.26 12.51
C PRO A 180 1.14 8.49 11.21
N GLU A 181 2.08 8.44 10.28
CA GLU A 181 1.93 7.81 8.96
C GLU A 181 1.43 6.36 9.05
N LYS A 182 2.13 5.51 9.81
CA LYS A 182 1.77 4.08 9.98
C LYS A 182 0.52 3.86 10.83
N GLN A 183 0.16 4.83 11.65
CA GLN A 183 -1.03 4.81 12.50
C GLN A 183 -2.25 5.43 11.82
N SER A 184 -2.06 6.10 10.69
CA SER A 184 -3.13 6.73 9.93
C SER A 184 -3.96 5.70 9.15
N SER A 185 -5.20 6.07 8.82
CA SER A 185 -6.06 5.20 8.01
C SER A 185 -5.47 4.97 6.63
N PHE A 186 -5.84 3.87 5.98
CA PHE A 186 -5.38 3.57 4.62
C PHE A 186 -5.60 4.75 3.65
N LEU A 187 -6.78 5.38 3.69
CA LEU A 187 -7.07 6.57 2.88
C LEU A 187 -6.23 7.78 3.27
N SER A 188 -6.03 8.02 4.58
CA SER A 188 -5.16 9.11 5.04
C SER A 188 -3.71 8.90 4.62
N ARG A 189 -3.24 7.66 4.54
CA ARG A 189 -1.93 7.33 4.01
C ARG A 189 -1.84 7.57 2.51
N GLN A 190 -2.85 7.12 1.75
CA GLN A 190 -2.91 7.31 0.29
C GLN A 190 -3.00 8.78 -0.13
N THR A 191 -3.73 9.60 0.64
CA THR A 191 -3.92 11.03 0.36
C THR A 191 -2.91 11.92 1.08
N MET A 192 -1.96 11.34 1.82
CA MET A 192 -1.03 12.06 2.70
C MET A 192 -1.72 13.04 3.66
N TRP A 193 -2.95 12.75 4.06
CA TRP A 193 -3.75 13.63 4.91
C TRP A 193 -3.11 13.86 6.29
N TRP A 194 -2.33 12.90 6.78
CA TRP A 194 -1.59 13.03 8.03
C TRP A 194 -0.56 14.17 8.00
N PHE A 195 -0.04 14.53 6.82
CA PHE A 195 0.95 15.59 6.65
C PHE A 195 0.36 16.99 6.82
N ASN A 196 -0.96 17.16 6.58
CA ASN A 196 -1.66 18.44 6.73
C ASN A 196 -1.45 19.08 8.12
N GLN A 197 -1.21 18.26 9.14
CA GLN A 197 -0.89 18.70 10.50
C GLN A 197 0.35 19.60 10.54
N ILE A 198 1.43 19.17 9.90
CA ILE A 198 2.70 19.89 9.86
C ILE A 198 2.53 21.17 9.04
N CYS A 199 1.82 21.09 7.91
CA CYS A 199 1.52 22.28 7.09
C CYS A 199 0.80 23.36 7.89
N LEU A 200 -0.19 22.97 8.71
CA LEU A 200 -0.91 23.91 9.57
C LEU A 200 -0.04 24.52 10.68
N ILE A 201 0.99 23.82 11.15
CA ILE A 201 1.99 24.36 12.08
C ILE A 201 2.86 25.39 11.34
N GLY A 202 3.34 25.05 10.15
CA GLY A 202 4.18 25.91 9.31
C GLY A 202 3.52 27.23 8.91
N ILE A 203 2.17 27.26 8.80
CA ILE A 203 1.42 28.50 8.59
C ILE A 203 1.45 29.42 9.82
N LYS A 204 1.51 28.86 11.03
CA LYS A 204 1.41 29.61 12.29
C LYS A 204 2.77 30.02 12.83
N LYS A 205 3.78 29.18 12.66
CA LYS A 205 5.15 29.42 13.13
C LYS A 205 6.17 28.80 12.17
N PRO A 206 7.39 29.38 12.07
CA PRO A 206 8.49 28.67 11.42
C PRO A 206 8.72 27.32 12.09
N LEU A 207 8.95 26.30 11.28
CA LEU A 207 9.09 24.92 11.75
C LEU A 207 10.45 24.73 12.42
N GLU A 208 10.44 24.25 13.66
CA GLU A 208 11.63 23.85 14.40
C GLU A 208 11.79 22.31 14.39
N VAL A 209 13.00 21.83 14.66
CA VAL A 209 13.29 20.37 14.74
C VAL A 209 12.43 19.66 15.78
N SER A 210 12.04 20.37 16.85
CA SER A 210 11.16 19.88 17.92
C SER A 210 9.69 19.66 17.49
N ASP A 211 9.29 20.24 16.36
CA ASP A 211 7.95 20.08 15.79
C ASP A 211 7.85 18.94 14.79
N LEU A 212 8.99 18.49 14.25
CA LEU A 212 9.05 17.39 13.30
C LEU A 212 8.82 16.05 14.01
N TYR A 213 8.30 15.09 13.23
CA TYR A 213 8.15 13.73 13.71
C TYR A 213 9.49 12.99 13.69
N SER A 214 9.68 12.08 14.63
CA SER A 214 10.79 11.13 14.55
C SER A 214 10.57 10.17 13.38
N LEU A 215 11.67 9.74 12.76
CA LEU A 215 11.65 8.76 11.68
C LEU A 215 11.01 7.44 12.14
N ASN A 216 10.40 6.71 11.21
CA ASN A 216 9.89 5.37 11.48
C ASN A 216 11.04 4.43 11.86
N SER A 217 10.78 3.48 12.76
CA SER A 217 11.80 2.50 13.17
C SER A 217 12.32 1.62 12.02
N GLU A 218 11.48 1.33 11.02
CA GLU A 218 11.88 0.53 9.85
C GLU A 218 12.79 1.29 8.89
N ASP A 219 12.72 2.62 8.87
CA ASP A 219 13.46 3.50 7.97
C ASP A 219 14.73 4.05 8.65
N THR A 220 15.00 3.63 9.89
CA THR A 220 16.16 4.09 10.67
C THR A 220 17.41 3.33 10.27
N SER A 221 18.56 4.03 10.21
CA SER A 221 19.87 3.44 9.89
C SER A 221 20.24 2.27 10.81
N GLU A 222 19.83 2.32 12.08
CA GLU A 222 19.96 1.23 13.05
C GLU A 222 19.41 -0.11 12.55
N VAL A 223 18.38 -0.09 11.68
CA VAL A 223 17.76 -1.28 11.09
C VAL A 223 18.27 -1.56 9.68
N LEU A 224 18.49 -0.52 8.86
CA LEU A 224 18.93 -0.69 7.47
C LEU A 224 20.39 -1.15 7.35
N VAL A 225 21.30 -0.54 8.11
CA VAL A 225 22.73 -0.85 8.06
C VAL A 225 23.03 -2.32 8.39
N PRO A 226 22.49 -2.92 9.46
CA PRO A 226 22.74 -4.34 9.72
C PRO A 226 22.11 -5.26 8.67
N LYS A 227 20.94 -4.91 8.11
CA LYS A 227 20.35 -5.66 7.00
C LYS A 227 21.24 -5.63 5.77
N TRP A 228 21.79 -4.45 5.44
CA TRP A 228 22.76 -4.30 4.36
C TRP A 228 24.02 -5.13 4.60
N ASN A 229 24.66 -4.98 5.76
CA ASN A 229 25.89 -5.72 6.10
C ASN A 229 25.66 -7.23 6.00
N CYS A 230 24.54 -7.76 6.51
CA CYS A 230 24.21 -9.18 6.38
C CYS A 230 24.13 -9.65 4.91
N LEU A 231 23.50 -8.87 4.03
CA LEU A 231 23.41 -9.18 2.60
C LEU A 231 24.74 -9.02 1.88
N TRP A 232 25.50 -7.98 2.21
CA TRP A 232 26.78 -7.65 1.60
C TRP A 232 27.87 -8.64 2.02
N ASP A 233 27.99 -8.94 3.31
CA ASP A 233 28.96 -9.91 3.84
C ASP A 233 28.72 -11.31 3.27
N LYS A 234 27.45 -11.69 3.08
CA LYS A 234 27.10 -12.94 2.42
C LYS A 234 27.57 -12.97 0.97
N ALA A 235 27.36 -11.86 0.23
CA ALA A 235 27.82 -11.75 -1.15
C ALA A 235 29.35 -11.73 -1.26
N MET A 236 30.02 -11.05 -0.33
CA MET A 236 31.48 -10.96 -0.31
C MET A 236 32.12 -12.31 0.02
N LYS A 237 31.58 -13.06 0.99
CA LYS A 237 32.04 -14.43 1.28
C LYS A 237 31.90 -15.37 0.09
N GLU A 238 30.81 -15.25 -0.67
CA GLU A 238 30.61 -16.05 -1.90
C GLU A 238 31.63 -15.67 -2.99
N TYR A 239 31.95 -14.38 -3.11
CA TYR A 239 32.97 -13.88 -4.02
C TYR A 239 34.37 -14.34 -3.62
N ASP A 240 34.73 -14.21 -2.34
CA ASP A 240 36.02 -14.67 -1.80
C ASP A 240 36.19 -16.20 -1.97
N GLY A 241 35.11 -16.96 -1.75
CA GLY A 241 35.09 -18.40 -2.00
C GLY A 241 35.31 -18.76 -3.48
N LYS A 242 34.77 -17.97 -4.42
CA LYS A 242 35.00 -18.15 -5.86
C LYS A 242 36.43 -17.79 -6.26
N LYS A 243 36.99 -16.71 -5.68
CA LYS A 243 38.37 -16.27 -5.90
C LYS A 243 39.40 -17.32 -5.45
N VAL A 244 39.13 -18.03 -4.35
CA VAL A 244 40.02 -19.10 -3.84
C VAL A 244 39.95 -20.37 -4.70
N ASN A 245 38.80 -20.65 -5.32
CA ASN A 245 38.59 -21.85 -6.12
C ASN A 245 38.98 -21.70 -7.60
N GLU A 246 39.34 -20.49 -8.04
CA GLU A 246 39.93 -20.26 -9.36
C GLU A 246 41.37 -20.80 -9.35
N PRO A 247 41.70 -21.85 -10.14
CA PRO A 247 43.09 -22.27 -10.25
C PRO A 247 43.86 -21.13 -10.91
N GLN A 248 44.86 -20.59 -10.23
CA GLN A 248 45.83 -19.66 -10.81
C GLN A 248 46.56 -20.34 -11.97
N SER A 249 45.98 -20.31 -13.17
CA SER A 249 46.74 -20.45 -14.41
C SER A 249 47.37 -19.10 -14.74
N PHE A 250 48.21 -18.58 -13.84
CA PHE A 250 49.22 -17.59 -14.20
C PHE A 250 50.57 -18.23 -13.93
N ASN A 251 51.22 -18.57 -15.05
CA ASN A 251 52.56 -19.14 -15.09
C ASN A 251 53.51 -18.43 -14.13
N GLN A 252 54.29 -19.24 -13.42
CA GLN A 252 55.58 -18.84 -12.87
C GLN A 252 56.35 -18.00 -13.89
N ARG A 253 56.44 -16.69 -13.66
CA ARG A 253 57.63 -15.92 -13.99
C ARG A 253 58.04 -15.13 -12.76
N ASN A 254 59.00 -15.76 -12.07
CA ASN A 254 59.99 -15.24 -11.13
C ASN A 254 59.53 -14.18 -10.10
N PRO A 255 59.58 -14.49 -8.79
CA PRO A 255 59.49 -13.47 -7.77
C PRO A 255 60.87 -12.82 -7.66
N SER A 256 61.01 -11.61 -8.15
CA SER A 256 62.08 -10.74 -7.67
C SER A 256 61.62 -9.30 -7.75
N PHE A 257 61.73 -8.66 -6.58
CA PHE A 257 61.74 -7.21 -6.34
C PHE A 257 60.38 -6.61 -5.97
N PHE A 258 60.09 -6.11 -4.77
CA PHE A 258 60.76 -6.02 -3.47
C PHE A 258 59.68 -5.45 -2.53
N ASP A 259 59.35 -6.13 -1.42
CA ASP A 259 58.61 -5.52 -0.30
C ASP A 259 59.57 -4.57 0.41
N LEU A 260 59.24 -3.28 0.52
CA LEU A 260 59.70 -2.51 1.68
C LEU A 260 58.75 -1.38 2.05
N HIS A 261 58.31 -1.49 3.29
CA HIS A 261 57.60 -0.50 4.10
C HIS A 261 58.29 0.87 4.11
N ASP A 262 57.42 1.87 4.30
CA ASP A 262 57.56 2.99 5.25
C ASP A 262 57.64 4.39 4.65
N ASP A 263 56.93 5.26 5.36
CA ASP A 263 56.67 6.65 5.11
C ASP A 263 57.95 7.48 5.03
N SER A 264 58.16 8.15 3.90
CA SER A 264 58.76 9.49 3.73
C SER A 264 59.30 9.62 2.31
N LEU A 265 58.79 10.62 1.57
CA LEU A 265 59.37 11.04 0.30
C LEU A 265 60.44 12.10 0.60
N PRO A 266 61.75 11.82 0.49
CA PRO A 266 62.72 12.87 0.29
C PRO A 266 62.83 13.15 -1.21
N LEU A 267 62.56 14.41 -1.52
CA LEU A 267 62.96 15.10 -2.73
C LEU A 267 64.41 14.79 -3.15
N LEU A 268 64.58 14.54 -4.46
CA LEU A 268 65.70 14.96 -5.31
C LEU A 268 67.10 14.37 -5.05
N ALA A 269 67.54 13.52 -5.98
CA ALA A 269 68.91 13.28 -6.49
C ALA A 269 69.03 11.78 -6.84
N ALA A 270 69.52 11.33 -7.99
CA ALA A 270 70.41 11.96 -8.94
C ALA A 270 70.27 11.27 -10.30
N ASN A 271 70.61 12.03 -11.35
CA ASN A 271 71.00 11.62 -12.70
C ASN A 271 71.21 10.11 -12.91
N ILE A 272 70.67 9.59 -14.02
CA ILE A 272 71.50 9.07 -15.10
C ILE A 272 70.78 9.30 -16.43
N ASP A 273 71.53 9.92 -17.31
CA ASP A 273 71.24 10.23 -18.70
C ASP A 273 70.98 8.95 -19.50
N HIS A 274 69.90 8.94 -20.27
CA HIS A 274 69.89 8.58 -21.70
C HIS A 274 68.45 8.55 -22.21
N ILE A 275 68.14 9.55 -23.03
CA ILE A 275 67.00 9.55 -23.92
C ILE A 275 67.31 8.51 -25.01
N ASP A 276 66.52 7.46 -25.10
CA ASP A 276 66.24 6.85 -26.41
C ASP A 276 64.74 6.82 -26.64
N SER A 277 64.39 7.50 -27.73
CA SER A 277 63.04 7.75 -28.20
C SER A 277 62.47 6.48 -28.82
N SER A 278 61.70 5.72 -28.04
CA SER A 278 60.69 4.81 -28.57
C SER A 278 59.36 5.14 -27.90
N PHE A 279 58.50 5.85 -28.64
CA PHE A 279 57.09 5.96 -28.31
C PHE A 279 56.49 4.55 -28.48
N GLN A 280 56.58 3.73 -27.43
CA GLN A 280 55.77 2.53 -27.33
C GLN A 280 54.33 3.02 -27.16
N GLU A 281 53.52 2.87 -28.20
CA GLU A 281 52.07 3.06 -28.09
C GLU A 281 51.57 2.23 -26.90
N MET A 282 50.97 2.88 -25.91
CA MET A 282 50.24 2.17 -24.87
C MET A 282 49.15 1.35 -25.57
N PRO A 283 49.07 0.02 -25.33
CA PRO A 283 47.95 -0.74 -25.85
C PRO A 283 46.68 -0.12 -25.29
N ARG A 284 45.75 0.18 -26.19
CA ARG A 284 44.38 0.57 -25.85
C ARG A 284 43.85 -0.49 -24.87
N VAL A 285 43.16 -0.05 -23.82
CA VAL A 285 42.62 -0.84 -22.70
C VAL A 285 41.64 -1.97 -23.13
N GLU A 286 41.46 -2.20 -24.43
CA GLU A 286 40.47 -3.13 -24.98
C GLU A 286 40.89 -4.62 -24.96
N ASP A 287 42.16 -4.98 -24.76
CA ASP A 287 42.65 -6.36 -24.96
C ASP A 287 43.26 -7.04 -23.71
N LEU A 288 42.68 -6.85 -22.52
CA LEU A 288 43.00 -7.66 -21.34
C LEU A 288 42.06 -8.88 -21.24
N PRO A 289 42.54 -10.11 -21.03
CA PRO A 289 41.67 -11.30 -20.92
C PRO A 289 40.67 -11.13 -19.78
N LYS A 290 39.40 -11.34 -20.11
CA LYS A 290 38.23 -11.10 -19.27
C LYS A 290 37.99 -12.22 -18.25
N ASP A 291 39.04 -12.67 -17.58
CA ASP A 291 38.99 -13.66 -16.49
C ASP A 291 39.48 -13.03 -15.18
N THR A 292 39.07 -11.78 -14.92
CA THR A 292 39.10 -11.22 -13.58
C THR A 292 37.71 -11.38 -12.99
N LEU A 293 37.60 -12.23 -11.98
CA LEU A 293 36.37 -12.41 -11.20
C LEU A 293 35.81 -11.03 -10.83
N GLU A 294 34.70 -10.63 -11.43
CA GLU A 294 34.14 -9.30 -11.19
C GLU A 294 33.59 -9.22 -9.75
N PRO A 295 33.94 -8.18 -8.98
CA PRO A 295 33.42 -8.01 -7.64
C PRO A 295 31.88 -7.92 -7.67
N PRO A 296 31.18 -8.37 -6.62
CA PRO A 296 29.74 -8.30 -6.58
C PRO A 296 29.28 -6.85 -6.74
N SER A 297 28.34 -6.61 -7.65
CA SER A 297 27.87 -5.25 -7.92
C SER A 297 27.05 -4.72 -6.75
N VAL A 298 27.49 -3.58 -6.19
CA VAL A 298 26.83 -2.88 -5.09
C VAL A 298 25.39 -2.54 -5.46
N LEU A 299 25.19 -1.99 -6.66
CA LEU A 299 23.87 -1.58 -7.16
C LEU A 299 22.86 -2.73 -7.18
N PHE A 300 23.27 -3.92 -7.64
CA PHE A 300 22.38 -5.07 -7.69
C PHE A 300 21.96 -5.55 -6.30
N ARG A 301 22.91 -5.55 -5.34
CA ARG A 301 22.62 -5.93 -3.95
C ARG A 301 21.73 -4.92 -3.25
N LEU A 302 21.87 -3.64 -3.59
CA LEU A 302 21.05 -2.55 -3.07
C LEU A 302 19.61 -2.66 -3.60
N LEU A 303 19.44 -2.92 -4.89
CA LEU A 303 18.13 -3.23 -5.48
C LEU A 303 17.51 -4.48 -4.85
N TRP A 304 18.31 -5.47 -4.48
CA TRP A 304 17.84 -6.68 -3.80
C TRP A 304 17.35 -6.40 -2.37
N LEU A 305 17.97 -5.46 -1.65
CA LEU A 305 17.55 -5.03 -0.31
C LEU A 305 16.14 -4.43 -0.34
N PHE A 306 15.85 -3.55 -1.32
CA PHE A 306 14.57 -2.84 -1.47
C PHE A 306 13.60 -3.48 -2.48
N LYS A 307 13.83 -4.74 -2.87
CA LYS A 307 13.11 -5.39 -3.97
C LYS A 307 11.58 -5.36 -3.85
N TRP A 308 11.04 -5.46 -2.63
CA TRP A 308 9.59 -5.49 -2.41
C TRP A 308 8.96 -4.11 -2.60
N ASP A 309 9.65 -3.07 -2.16
CA ASP A 309 9.20 -1.68 -2.33
C ASP A 309 9.28 -1.28 -3.80
N LEU A 310 10.37 -1.67 -4.49
CA LEU A 310 10.53 -1.45 -5.93
C LEU A 310 9.49 -2.21 -6.76
N LEU A 311 9.25 -3.50 -6.48
CA LEU A 311 8.23 -4.28 -7.18
C LEU A 311 6.84 -3.65 -7.00
N CYS A 312 6.51 -3.24 -5.77
CA CYS A 312 5.25 -2.56 -5.47
C CYS A 312 5.14 -1.24 -6.26
N ALA A 313 6.20 -0.43 -6.30
CA ALA A 313 6.24 0.80 -7.08
C ALA A 313 6.01 0.52 -8.57
N THR A 314 6.69 -0.45 -9.16
CA THR A 314 6.55 -0.81 -10.58
C THR A 314 5.13 -1.26 -10.93
N VAL A 315 4.49 -2.06 -10.08
CA VAL A 315 3.09 -2.49 -10.28
C VAL A 315 2.13 -1.31 -10.24
N VAL A 316 2.27 -0.43 -9.24
CA VAL A 316 1.44 0.77 -9.12
C VAL A 316 1.66 1.70 -10.32
N LYS A 317 2.90 1.80 -10.82
CA LYS A 317 3.23 2.57 -12.03
C LYS A 317 2.50 2.05 -13.25
N LEU A 318 2.62 0.75 -13.50
CA LEU A 318 2.00 0.10 -14.65
C LEU A 318 0.48 0.32 -14.65
N PHE A 319 -0.16 0.20 -13.49
CA PHE A 319 -1.60 0.44 -13.36
C PHE A 319 -1.97 1.90 -13.62
N SER A 320 -1.19 2.85 -13.08
CA SER A 320 -1.39 4.28 -13.33
C SER A 320 -1.24 4.62 -14.83
N ASP A 321 -0.23 4.06 -15.49
CA ASP A 321 0.01 4.32 -16.91
C ASP A 321 -1.12 3.73 -17.78
N LEU A 322 -1.61 2.54 -17.44
CA LEU A 322 -2.77 1.93 -18.11
C LEU A 322 -4.03 2.81 -17.99
N LEU A 323 -4.31 3.34 -16.80
CA LEU A 323 -5.41 4.29 -16.62
C LEU A 323 -5.20 5.55 -17.47
N GLN A 324 -3.98 6.08 -17.53
CA GLN A 324 -3.69 7.28 -18.31
C GLN A 324 -3.85 7.06 -19.82
N PHE A 325 -3.51 5.88 -20.33
CA PHE A 325 -3.76 5.49 -21.73
C PHE A 325 -5.24 5.27 -22.06
N THR A 326 -6.07 5.02 -21.04
CA THR A 326 -7.52 4.84 -21.23
C THR A 326 -8.23 6.16 -21.55
N ASN A 327 -7.68 7.30 -21.08
CA ASN A 327 -8.28 8.62 -21.27
C ASN A 327 -8.54 9.01 -22.76
N PRO A 328 -7.57 8.93 -23.70
CA PRO A 328 -7.84 9.22 -25.11
C PRO A 328 -8.85 8.26 -25.77
N GLN A 329 -8.88 6.99 -25.34
CA GLN A 329 -9.86 6.02 -25.84
C GLN A 329 -11.28 6.34 -25.35
N LEU A 330 -11.42 6.74 -24.09
CA LEU A 330 -12.69 7.19 -23.52
C LEU A 330 -13.20 8.47 -24.19
N LEU A 331 -12.32 9.42 -24.50
CA LEU A 331 -12.70 10.64 -25.22
C LEU A 331 -13.24 10.31 -26.62
N LYS A 332 -12.59 9.37 -27.34
CA LYS A 332 -13.07 8.90 -28.65
C LYS A 332 -14.45 8.23 -28.54
N ALA A 333 -14.65 7.38 -27.53
CA ALA A 333 -15.94 6.73 -27.29
C ALA A 333 -17.04 7.74 -26.92
N LEU A 334 -16.71 8.79 -26.15
CA LEU A 334 -17.63 9.87 -25.80
C LEU A 334 -18.07 10.66 -27.05
N ILE A 335 -17.13 11.02 -27.93
CA ILE A 335 -17.45 11.71 -29.19
C ILE A 335 -18.36 10.84 -30.07
N SER A 336 -18.07 9.54 -30.18
CA SER A 336 -18.91 8.59 -30.93
C SER A 336 -20.32 8.45 -30.33
N PHE A 337 -20.44 8.48 -29.00
CA PHE A 337 -21.74 8.50 -28.31
C PHE A 337 -22.53 9.77 -28.64
N THR A 338 -21.89 10.94 -28.59
CA THR A 338 -22.58 12.21 -28.88
C THR A 338 -23.04 12.34 -30.34
N SER A 339 -22.42 11.62 -31.27
CA SER A 339 -22.80 11.62 -32.69
C SER A 339 -24.00 10.73 -33.01
N ASN A 340 -24.37 9.78 -32.13
CA ASN A 340 -25.42 8.79 -32.36
C ASN A 340 -26.66 9.06 -31.50
N PRO A 341 -27.76 9.62 -32.05
CA PRO A 341 -28.95 9.98 -31.28
C PRO A 341 -29.76 8.76 -30.77
N ALA A 342 -29.49 7.56 -31.27
CA ALA A 342 -30.16 6.32 -30.86
C ALA A 342 -29.47 5.60 -29.68
N ALA A 343 -28.37 6.14 -29.16
CA ALA A 343 -27.61 5.49 -28.09
C ALA A 343 -28.29 5.64 -26.72
N PRO A 344 -28.31 4.58 -25.88
CA PRO A 344 -28.97 4.64 -24.58
C PRO A 344 -28.17 5.44 -23.55
N LEU A 345 -28.87 6.18 -22.69
CA LEU A 345 -28.28 7.11 -21.68
C LEU A 345 -27.29 6.43 -20.71
N TRP A 346 -27.52 5.17 -20.34
CA TRP A 346 -26.63 4.44 -19.42
C TRP A 346 -25.19 4.32 -19.96
N HIS A 347 -25.03 4.25 -21.28
CA HIS A 347 -23.72 4.15 -21.92
C HIS A 347 -22.92 5.44 -21.72
N GLY A 348 -23.56 6.60 -21.88
CA GLY A 348 -22.95 7.90 -21.62
C GLY A 348 -22.54 8.08 -20.14
N VAL A 349 -23.42 7.68 -19.21
CA VAL A 349 -23.13 7.74 -17.77
C VAL A 349 -21.91 6.86 -17.41
N LEU A 350 -21.83 5.64 -17.92
CA LEU A 350 -20.67 4.77 -17.69
C LEU A 350 -19.37 5.35 -18.25
N LEU A 351 -19.43 5.98 -19.44
CA LEU A 351 -18.26 6.66 -20.01
C LEU A 351 -17.80 7.82 -19.12
N SER A 352 -18.71 8.66 -18.64
CA SER A 352 -18.38 9.77 -17.73
C SER A 352 -17.77 9.29 -16.41
N ILE A 353 -18.33 8.24 -15.81
CA ILE A 353 -17.77 7.64 -14.58
C ILE A 353 -16.37 7.08 -14.86
N SER A 354 -16.17 6.39 -15.98
CA SER A 354 -14.88 5.82 -16.36
C SER A 354 -13.82 6.91 -16.57
N MET A 355 -14.18 8.05 -17.16
CA MET A 355 -13.28 9.21 -17.29
C MET A 355 -12.91 9.79 -15.93
N PHE A 356 -13.87 9.91 -15.01
CA PHE A 356 -13.57 10.37 -13.64
C PHE A 356 -12.61 9.43 -12.91
N VAL A 357 -12.82 8.11 -13.03
CA VAL A 357 -11.92 7.11 -12.44
C VAL A 357 -10.53 7.15 -13.06
N SER A 358 -10.43 7.36 -14.38
CA SER A 358 -9.14 7.54 -15.07
C SER A 358 -8.34 8.70 -14.47
N GLN A 359 -9.01 9.76 -14.00
CA GLN A 359 -8.37 10.91 -13.38
C GLN A 359 -7.80 10.61 -11.99
N LEU A 360 -8.28 9.56 -11.32
CA LEU A 360 -7.72 9.08 -10.05
C LEU A 360 -6.31 8.48 -10.20
N SER A 361 -5.84 8.22 -11.43
CA SER A 361 -4.44 7.86 -11.73
C SER A 361 -3.44 8.85 -11.10
N SER A 362 -3.78 10.13 -11.02
CA SER A 362 -2.97 11.16 -10.37
C SER A 362 -2.64 10.84 -8.89
N LEU A 363 -3.59 10.24 -8.16
CA LEU A 363 -3.37 9.84 -6.76
C LEU A 363 -2.40 8.66 -6.66
N PHE A 364 -2.41 7.74 -7.63
CA PHE A 364 -1.46 6.63 -7.70
C PHE A 364 -0.05 7.13 -8.06
N LEU A 365 0.06 8.11 -8.95
CA LEU A 365 1.33 8.75 -9.28
C LEU A 365 1.95 9.44 -8.06
N ASN A 366 1.14 10.16 -7.26
CA ASN A 366 1.63 10.79 -6.04
C ASN A 366 2.16 9.76 -5.02
N GLN A 367 1.47 8.62 -4.89
CA GLN A 367 1.92 7.53 -4.03
C GLN A 367 3.23 6.89 -4.53
N LEU A 368 3.38 6.74 -5.85
CA LEU A 368 4.61 6.26 -6.46
C LEU A 368 5.79 7.19 -6.18
N LEU A 369 5.57 8.50 -6.32
CA LEU A 369 6.59 9.50 -6.01
C LEU A 369 7.02 9.36 -4.55
N SER A 370 6.07 9.33 -3.61
CA SER A 370 6.38 9.17 -2.19
C SER A 370 7.15 7.88 -1.88
N LEU A 371 6.77 6.75 -2.49
CA LEU A 371 7.45 5.47 -2.30
C LEU A 371 8.87 5.51 -2.85
N THR A 372 9.05 6.06 -4.05
CA THR A 372 10.36 6.22 -4.69
C THR A 372 11.28 7.12 -3.87
N TYR A 373 10.77 8.23 -3.33
CA TYR A 373 11.54 9.11 -2.45
C TYR A 373 11.93 8.42 -1.15
N SER A 374 11.02 7.67 -0.53
CA SER A 374 11.32 6.92 0.70
C SER A 374 12.42 5.88 0.49
N VAL A 375 12.36 5.14 -0.64
CA VAL A 375 13.42 4.21 -1.02
C VAL A 375 14.73 4.98 -1.25
N GLY A 376 14.69 6.09 -1.98
CA GLY A 376 15.86 6.93 -2.24
C GLY A 376 16.53 7.52 -0.99
N THR A 377 15.77 7.80 0.08
CA THR A 377 16.34 8.23 1.36
C THR A 377 16.94 7.10 2.20
N GLY A 378 16.57 5.84 1.90
CA GLY A 378 17.15 4.66 2.54
C GLY A 378 18.40 4.11 1.84
N PHE A 379 18.68 4.58 0.62
CA PHE A 379 19.96 4.41 -0.07
C PHE A 379 21.02 5.29 0.59
#